data_AF-A0A9E0Q4Z3-F1
#
_entry.id   AF-A0A9E0Q4Z3-F1
#
_cell.length_a   1.000
_cell.length_b   1.000
_cell.length_c   1.000
_cell.angle_alpha   90.00
_cell.angle_beta   90.00
_cell.angle_gamma   90.00
#
_symmetry.space_group_name_H-M   'P 1'
#
loop_
_entity.id
_entity.type
_entity.pdbx_description
1 polymer ?
#
loop_
_entity_poly.entity_id
_entity_poly.type
_entity_poly.pdbx_seq_one_letter_code
_entity_poly.pdbx_strand_id
1 'polypeptide(L)'
;MGANGLTAAEVEQLKIDLRDAVSHSFESRFEPATKAGPGVLRVRFAITGIAKSSPGLNTVLAVLLVPLANGGAATEGEVLDSDSGERLVAVVASSNGSLLKGEFAGFFSEFGHAGQHFTRQADFLRDRVAQGRSRLDNGPQSPA
;
A
#
# COMPACT_ATOMS: atom_id res chain seq x y z
N MET A 1 -12.64 -16.69 -15.77
CA MET A 1 -11.41 -15.88 -15.56
C MET A 1 -11.70 -14.46 -16.02
N GLY A 2 -11.39 -13.44 -15.21
CA GLY A 2 -11.47 -12.05 -15.64
C GLY A 2 -10.34 -11.68 -16.60
N ALA A 3 -10.46 -10.55 -17.30
CA ALA A 3 -9.54 -10.10 -18.35
C ALA A 3 -8.06 -9.98 -17.95
N ASN A 4 -7.74 -10.04 -16.65
CA ASN A 4 -6.41 -9.79 -16.09
C ASN A 4 -5.83 -10.99 -15.30
N GLY A 5 -6.39 -12.21 -15.46
CA GLY A 5 -5.93 -13.39 -14.73
C GLY A 5 -6.35 -13.46 -13.26
N LEU A 6 -7.16 -12.49 -12.79
CA LEU A 6 -7.80 -12.46 -11.48
C LEU A 6 -9.27 -12.86 -11.57
N THR A 7 -9.80 -13.49 -10.52
CA THR A 7 -11.24 -13.72 -10.33
C THR A 7 -11.89 -12.49 -9.68
N ALA A 8 -13.23 -12.38 -9.76
CA ALA A 8 -13.95 -11.29 -9.10
C ALA A 8 -13.76 -11.33 -7.57
N ALA A 9 -13.76 -12.53 -6.99
CA ALA A 9 -13.52 -12.71 -5.55
C ALA A 9 -12.12 -12.25 -5.14
N GLU A 10 -11.09 -12.54 -5.94
CA GLU A 10 -9.73 -12.08 -5.68
C GLU A 10 -9.61 -10.56 -5.78
N VAL A 11 -10.28 -9.94 -6.76
CA VAL A 11 -10.32 -8.47 -6.88
C VAL A 11 -10.97 -7.84 -5.65
N GLU A 12 -12.08 -8.40 -5.16
CA GLU A 12 -12.73 -7.90 -3.93
C GLU A 12 -11.85 -8.12 -2.70
N GLN A 13 -11.20 -9.27 -2.57
CA GLN A 13 -10.27 -9.51 -1.46
C GLN A 13 -9.11 -8.51 -1.46
N LEU A 14 -8.50 -8.25 -2.61
CA LEU A 14 -7.40 -7.27 -2.73
C LEU A 14 -7.84 -5.84 -2.37
N LYS A 15 -9.10 -5.48 -2.68
CA LYS A 15 -9.67 -4.19 -2.27
C LYS A 15 -9.84 -4.10 -0.75
N ILE A 16 -10.28 -5.19 -0.12
CA ILE A 16 -10.41 -5.29 1.34
C ILE A 16 -9.02 -5.20 1.98
N ASP A 17 -8.04 -5.98 1.51
CA ASP A 17 -6.68 -5.98 2.03
C ASP A 17 -6.03 -4.59 1.93
N LEU A 18 -6.21 -3.89 0.81
CA LEU A 18 -5.73 -2.53 0.64
C LEU A 18 -6.45 -1.55 1.58
N ARG A 19 -7.78 -1.69 1.75
CA ARG A 19 -8.55 -0.86 2.68
C ARG A 19 -8.02 -0.99 4.10
N ASP A 20 -7.84 -2.22 4.55
CA ASP A 20 -7.39 -2.55 5.90
C ASP A 20 -5.96 -2.06 6.14
N ALA A 21 -5.05 -2.27 5.18
CA ALA A 21 -3.69 -1.77 5.25
C ALA A 21 -3.64 -0.24 5.37
N VAL A 22 -4.49 0.47 4.61
CA VAL A 22 -4.57 1.93 4.66
C VAL A 22 -5.15 2.41 5.99
N SER A 23 -6.29 1.87 6.43
CA SER A 23 -6.90 2.24 7.71
C SER A 23 -5.94 2.01 8.87
N HIS A 24 -5.37 0.80 8.97
CA HIS A 24 -4.43 0.45 10.04
C HIS A 24 -3.21 1.38 10.07
N SER A 25 -2.64 1.71 8.91
CA SER A 25 -1.48 2.60 8.83
C SER A 25 -1.85 4.01 9.31
N PHE A 26 -2.98 4.57 8.85
CA PHE A 26 -3.38 5.94 9.17
C PHE A 26 -3.88 6.12 10.60
N GLU A 27 -4.55 5.12 11.19
CA GLU A 27 -5.05 5.15 12.57
C GLU A 27 -3.94 5.38 13.61
N SER A 28 -2.69 5.08 13.28
CA SER A 28 -1.54 5.37 14.14
C SER A 28 -1.29 6.88 14.39
N ARG A 29 -1.82 7.76 13.53
CA ARG A 29 -1.61 9.23 13.62
C ARG A 29 -2.84 10.08 13.33
N PHE A 30 -3.91 9.49 12.81
CA PHE A 30 -5.13 10.20 12.42
C PHE A 30 -6.35 9.45 12.95
N GLU A 31 -7.38 10.20 13.34
CA GLU A 31 -8.65 9.60 13.74
C GLU A 31 -9.52 9.33 12.50
N PRO A 32 -10.20 8.17 12.42
CA PRO A 32 -11.16 7.90 11.35
C PRO A 32 -12.30 8.93 11.35
N ALA A 33 -12.54 9.53 10.18
CA ALA A 33 -13.62 10.48 9.98
C ALA A 33 -14.75 9.87 9.14
N THR A 34 -16.00 10.11 9.54
CA THR A 34 -17.21 9.63 8.82
C THR A 34 -17.81 10.69 7.90
N LYS A 35 -17.36 11.95 7.98
CA LYS A 35 -17.82 13.08 7.17
C LYS A 35 -16.63 13.91 6.70
N ALA A 36 -16.73 14.46 5.49
CA ALA A 36 -15.77 15.43 4.98
C ALA A 36 -15.96 16.79 5.69
N GLY A 37 -14.89 17.59 5.74
CA GLY A 37 -14.89 18.92 6.31
C GLY A 37 -13.49 19.41 6.67
N PRO A 38 -13.38 20.61 7.29
CA PRO A 38 -12.11 21.20 7.66
C PRO A 38 -11.27 20.25 8.53
N GLY A 39 -10.00 20.06 8.16
CA GLY A 39 -9.05 19.22 8.88
C GLY A 39 -9.22 17.71 8.63
N VAL A 40 -10.20 17.29 7.84
CA VAL A 40 -10.40 15.89 7.44
C VAL A 40 -9.66 15.61 6.14
N LEU A 41 -8.88 14.52 6.14
CA LEU A 41 -8.17 14.04 4.96
C LEU A 41 -9.03 13.02 4.19
N ARG A 42 -9.01 13.10 2.87
CA ARG A 42 -9.52 12.05 1.99
C ARG A 42 -8.34 11.27 1.42
N VAL A 43 -8.28 9.97 1.72
CA VAL A 43 -7.23 9.07 1.23
C VAL A 43 -7.80 8.19 0.13
N ARG A 44 -7.15 8.18 -1.04
CA ARG A 44 -7.57 7.38 -2.20
C ARG A 44 -6.41 6.51 -2.67
N PHE A 45 -6.74 5.27 -3.02
CA PHE A 45 -5.80 4.35 -3.66
C PHE A 45 -6.47 3.65 -4.84
N ALA A 46 -5.64 3.32 -5.83
CA ALA A 46 -5.99 2.46 -6.95
C ALA A 46 -4.94 1.36 -7.07
N ILE A 47 -5.40 0.12 -7.26
CA ILE A 47 -4.53 -1.00 -7.65
C ILE A 47 -4.43 -0.98 -9.17
N THR A 48 -3.22 -0.76 -9.68
CA THR A 48 -2.96 -0.66 -11.12
C THR A 48 -2.26 -1.91 -11.68
N GLY A 49 -1.73 -2.78 -10.82
CA GLY A 49 -1.18 -4.06 -11.21
C GLY A 49 -1.04 -5.03 -10.05
N ILE A 50 -1.21 -6.32 -10.33
CA ILE A 50 -0.99 -7.42 -9.40
C ILE A 50 -0.23 -8.52 -10.11
N ALA A 51 0.87 -8.95 -9.50
CA ALA A 51 1.56 -10.18 -9.87
C ALA A 51 1.24 -11.22 -8.80
N LYS A 52 0.61 -12.33 -9.19
CA LYS A 52 0.36 -13.47 -8.31
C LYS A 52 1.65 -14.22 -8.02
N SER A 53 1.85 -14.61 -6.77
CA SER A 53 2.82 -15.66 -6.45
C SER A 53 2.28 -17.02 -6.92
N SER A 54 3.16 -17.99 -7.17
CA SER A 54 2.76 -19.38 -7.40
C SER A 54 3.23 -20.25 -6.23
N PRO A 55 2.44 -20.42 -5.16
CA PRO A 55 2.88 -21.11 -3.95
C PRO A 55 3.28 -22.57 -4.19
N GLY A 56 2.58 -23.29 -5.08
CA GLY A 56 2.92 -24.68 -5.44
C GLY A 56 4.28 -24.79 -6.14
N LEU A 57 4.58 -23.90 -7.08
CA LEU A 57 5.88 -23.84 -7.74
C LEU A 57 6.98 -23.38 -6.79
N ASN A 58 6.70 -22.36 -5.96
CA ASN A 58 7.64 -21.87 -4.94
C ASN A 58 7.97 -22.93 -3.88
N THR A 59 7.03 -23.81 -3.53
CA THR A 59 7.27 -24.92 -2.59
C THR A 59 8.22 -25.97 -3.17
N VAL A 60 8.06 -26.30 -4.45
CA VAL A 60 8.98 -27.21 -5.17
C VAL A 60 10.36 -26.55 -5.39
N LEU A 61 10.39 -25.27 -5.75
CA LEU A 61 11.64 -24.52 -5.98
C LEU A 61 12.37 -24.09 -4.70
N ALA A 62 11.69 -24.04 -3.54
CA ALA A 62 12.32 -23.78 -2.25
C ALA A 62 13.38 -24.86 -1.90
N VAL A 63 13.20 -26.09 -2.39
CA VAL A 63 14.20 -27.17 -2.29
C VAL A 63 15.50 -26.83 -3.05
N LEU A 64 15.42 -25.95 -4.06
CA LEU A 64 16.53 -25.52 -4.91
C LEU A 64 17.01 -24.08 -4.60
N LEU A 65 16.54 -23.47 -3.50
CA LEU A 65 16.93 -22.13 -3.01
C LEU A 65 16.64 -20.94 -3.96
N VAL A 66 15.79 -21.11 -4.98
CA VAL A 66 15.45 -20.02 -5.93
C VAL A 66 13.95 -19.97 -6.24
N PRO A 67 13.11 -19.30 -5.43
CA PRO A 67 11.77 -18.93 -5.85
C PRO A 67 11.87 -17.89 -6.98
N LEU A 68 11.19 -18.17 -8.09
CA LEU A 68 11.19 -17.35 -9.32
C LEU A 68 9.89 -16.55 -9.49
N ALA A 69 8.79 -16.94 -8.81
CA ALA A 69 7.47 -16.31 -8.90
C ALA A 69 7.15 -15.54 -7.61
N ASN A 70 7.70 -14.34 -7.50
CA ASN A 70 7.81 -13.61 -6.24
C ASN A 70 6.59 -12.78 -5.85
N GLY A 71 5.55 -12.73 -6.69
CA GLY A 71 4.39 -11.86 -6.48
C GLY A 71 4.73 -10.38 -6.39
N GLY A 72 3.71 -9.52 -6.32
CA GLY A 72 3.91 -8.08 -6.22
C GLY A 72 2.66 -7.27 -6.53
N ALA A 73 2.77 -5.97 -6.37
CA ALA A 73 1.70 -5.03 -6.68
C ALA A 73 2.23 -3.70 -7.19
N ALA A 74 1.39 -3.03 -7.97
CA ALA A 74 1.53 -1.63 -8.36
C ALA A 74 0.26 -0.88 -7.97
N THR A 75 0.45 0.31 -7.40
CA THR A 75 -0.63 1.13 -6.86
C THR A 75 -0.34 2.61 -7.02
N GLU A 76 -1.41 3.38 -7.13
CA GLU A 76 -1.40 4.83 -7.04
C GLU A 76 -2.15 5.23 -5.78
N GLY A 77 -1.57 6.14 -4.99
CA GLY A 77 -2.17 6.63 -3.76
C GLY A 77 -2.09 8.16 -3.69
N GLU A 78 -3.15 8.80 -3.23
CA GLU A 78 -3.19 10.24 -2.99
C GLU A 78 -3.91 10.57 -1.68
N VAL A 79 -3.49 11.67 -1.05
CA VAL A 79 -4.16 12.27 0.10
C VAL A 79 -4.56 13.69 -0.26
N LEU A 80 -5.83 14.00 -0.02
CA LEU A 80 -6.43 15.29 -0.31
C LEU A 80 -6.97 15.92 0.98
N ASP A 81 -7.01 17.24 1.03
CA ASP A 81 -7.89 17.95 1.94
C ASP A 81 -9.35 17.71 1.50
N SER A 82 -10.19 17.24 2.43
CA SER A 82 -11.53 16.79 2.04
C SER A 82 -12.54 17.91 1.80
N ASP A 83 -12.24 19.13 2.24
CA ASP A 83 -13.09 20.32 2.10
C ASP A 83 -12.84 21.00 0.75
N SER A 84 -11.58 21.37 0.50
CA SER A 84 -11.15 22.04 -0.72
C SER A 84 -10.93 21.09 -1.92
N GLY A 85 -10.65 19.82 -1.65
CA GLY A 85 -10.21 18.86 -2.66
C GLY A 85 -8.75 19.06 -3.09
N GLU A 86 -7.99 19.94 -2.44
CA GLU A 86 -6.58 20.13 -2.73
C GLU A 86 -5.78 18.84 -2.47
N ARG A 87 -4.96 18.43 -3.45
CA ARG A 87 -4.07 17.29 -3.30
C ARG A 87 -2.85 17.70 -2.49
N LEU A 88 -2.69 17.10 -1.31
CA LEU A 88 -1.56 17.35 -0.41
C LEU A 88 -0.35 16.48 -0.76
N VAL A 89 -0.58 15.24 -1.17
CA VAL A 89 0.47 14.32 -1.61
C VAL A 89 -0.10 13.26 -2.58
N ALA A 90 0.72 12.83 -3.53
CA ALA A 90 0.42 11.67 -4.38
C ALA A 90 1.68 10.85 -4.66
N VAL A 91 1.52 9.54 -4.79
CA VAL A 91 2.60 8.57 -4.97
C VAL A 91 2.13 7.47 -5.90
N VAL A 92 2.97 7.13 -6.88
CA VAL A 92 2.87 5.90 -7.65
C VAL A 92 3.98 4.98 -7.18
N ALA A 93 3.65 3.73 -6.84
CA ALA A 93 4.63 2.78 -6.35
C ALA A 93 4.39 1.39 -6.93
N SER A 94 5.47 0.65 -7.15
CA SER A 94 5.43 -0.77 -7.44
C SER A 94 6.47 -1.50 -6.61
N SER A 95 6.15 -2.72 -6.19
CA SER A 95 7.13 -3.62 -5.60
C SER A 95 6.83 -5.08 -5.93
N ASN A 96 7.91 -5.85 -6.08
CA ASN A 96 7.89 -7.29 -6.22
C ASN A 96 8.54 -7.92 -4.97
N GLY A 97 8.13 -9.14 -4.64
CA GLY A 97 8.75 -9.88 -3.55
C GLY A 97 10.25 -10.11 -3.76
N SER A 98 11.03 -10.00 -2.70
CA SER A 98 12.48 -10.22 -2.72
C SER A 98 12.98 -10.99 -1.50
N LEU A 99 13.66 -12.11 -1.74
CA LEU A 99 14.32 -12.88 -0.67
C LEU A 99 15.42 -12.08 0.03
N LEU A 100 16.13 -11.22 -0.71
CA LEU A 100 17.21 -10.39 -0.17
C LEU A 100 16.70 -9.34 0.82
N LYS A 101 15.39 -9.08 0.86
CA LYS A 101 14.74 -8.16 1.79
C LYS A 101 14.07 -8.86 2.98
N GLY A 102 14.28 -10.17 3.14
CA GLY A 102 13.68 -10.93 4.24
C GLY A 102 12.18 -11.22 4.07
N GLU A 103 11.60 -11.02 2.89
CA GLU A 103 10.16 -11.16 2.64
C GLU A 103 9.71 -12.63 2.43
N PHE A 104 10.38 -13.57 3.10
CA PHE A 104 10.22 -15.02 2.92
C PHE A 104 8.77 -15.49 3.11
N ALA A 105 8.05 -14.95 4.10
CA ALA A 105 6.67 -15.34 4.37
C ALA A 105 5.71 -15.02 3.20
N GLY A 106 5.99 -13.96 2.43
CA GLY A 106 5.12 -13.54 1.32
C GLY A 106 5.09 -14.55 0.17
N PHE A 107 6.13 -15.38 0.02
CA PHE A 107 6.26 -16.35 -1.08
C PHE A 107 5.28 -17.53 -0.97
N PHE A 108 4.78 -17.77 0.24
CA PHE A 108 3.86 -18.87 0.56
C PHE A 108 2.39 -18.41 0.63
N SER A 109 2.12 -17.15 0.30
CA SER A 109 0.78 -16.59 0.14
C SER A 109 0.62 -16.04 -1.28
N GLU A 110 -0.53 -16.28 -1.90
CA GLU A 110 -0.81 -15.84 -3.27
C GLU A 110 -0.69 -14.31 -3.43
N PHE A 111 -1.05 -13.56 -2.38
CA PHE A 111 -1.05 -12.09 -2.35
C PHE A 111 -0.18 -11.49 -1.23
N GLY A 112 0.68 -12.28 -0.58
CA GLY A 112 1.46 -11.83 0.58
C GLY A 112 2.31 -10.58 0.31
N HIS A 113 3.02 -10.55 -0.82
CA HIS A 113 3.83 -9.39 -1.21
C HIS A 113 3.00 -8.20 -1.68
N ALA A 114 1.79 -8.42 -2.21
CA ALA A 114 0.85 -7.34 -2.51
C ALA A 114 0.38 -6.65 -1.22
N GLY A 115 0.04 -7.43 -0.18
CA GLY A 115 -0.30 -6.88 1.14
C GLY A 115 0.85 -6.06 1.74
N GLN A 116 2.09 -6.57 1.70
CA GLN A 116 3.27 -5.82 2.16
C GLN A 116 3.48 -4.51 1.38
N HIS A 117 3.24 -4.53 0.07
CA HIS A 117 3.27 -3.34 -0.77
C HIS A 117 2.24 -2.30 -0.32
N PHE A 118 1.00 -2.72 -0.06
CA PHE A 118 -0.07 -1.83 0.38
C PHE A 118 0.27 -1.13 1.70
N THR A 119 0.74 -1.87 2.71
CA THR A 119 1.16 -1.30 4.00
C THR A 119 2.29 -0.30 3.81
N ARG A 120 3.34 -0.64 3.06
CA ARG A 120 4.49 0.27 2.85
C ARG A 120 4.09 1.58 2.20
N GLN A 121 3.24 1.54 1.17
CA GLN A 121 2.81 2.78 0.51
C GLN A 121 1.89 3.61 1.43
N ALA A 122 1.00 2.96 2.18
CA ALA A 122 0.13 3.63 3.15
C ALA A 122 0.94 4.33 4.24
N ASP A 123 1.93 3.65 4.82
CA ASP A 123 2.87 4.20 5.80
C ASP A 123 3.61 5.43 5.24
N PHE A 124 4.12 5.32 4.01
CA PHE A 124 4.82 6.42 3.35
C PHE A 124 3.91 7.64 3.19
N LEU A 125 2.68 7.45 2.69
CA LEU A 125 1.74 8.56 2.49
C LEU A 125 1.34 9.21 3.81
N ARG A 126 1.05 8.41 4.85
CA ARG A 126 0.80 8.90 6.22
C ARG A 126 1.97 9.75 6.71
N ASP A 127 3.20 9.27 6.58
CA ASP A 127 4.39 9.98 7.08
C ASP A 127 4.59 11.31 6.36
N ARG A 128 4.38 11.33 5.04
CA ARG A 128 4.51 12.55 4.24
C ARG A 128 3.46 13.60 4.61
N VAL A 129 2.20 13.22 4.76
CA VAL A 129 1.15 14.18 5.13
C VAL A 129 1.32 14.65 6.58
N ALA A 130 1.68 13.76 7.52
CA ALA A 130 1.97 14.15 8.90
C ALA A 130 3.14 15.14 8.99
N GLN A 131 4.23 14.87 8.27
CA GLN A 131 5.40 15.76 8.23
C GLN A 131 5.06 17.12 7.60
N GLY A 132 4.25 17.13 6.54
CA GLY A 132 3.76 18.37 5.92
C GLY A 132 3.00 19.24 6.92
N ARG A 133 2.07 18.63 7.69
CA ARG A 133 1.29 19.32 8.73
C ARG A 133 2.20 19.86 9.84
N SER A 134 3.12 19.06 10.37
CA SER A 134 4.02 19.52 11.43
C SER A 134 4.89 20.72 11.03
N ARG A 135 5.26 20.87 9.75
CA ARG A 135 5.99 22.05 9.26
C ARG A 135 5.12 23.31 9.21
N LEU A 136 3.84 23.16 8.93
CA LEU A 136 2.89 24.27 8.97
C LEU A 136 2.65 24.74 10.40
N ASP A 137 2.54 23.80 11.34
CA ASP A 137 2.27 24.11 12.75
C ASP A 137 3.48 24.71 13.47
N ASN A 138 4.71 24.31 13.09
CA ASN A 138 5.94 24.70 13.80
C ASN A 138 6.84 25.68 13.02
N GLY A 139 6.45 26.11 11.82
CA GLY A 139 7.26 26.93 10.93
C GLY A 139 8.48 26.20 10.34
N PRO A 140 9.15 26.79 9.32
CA PRO A 140 10.39 26.22 8.79
C PRO A 140 11.47 26.28 9.87
N GLN A 141 12.01 25.12 10.26
CA GLN A 141 13.20 25.09 11.11
C GLN A 141 14.40 25.60 10.30
N SER A 142 14.97 26.73 10.73
CA SER A 142 16.23 27.24 10.19
C SER A 142 17.31 26.16 10.31
N PRO A 143 18.11 25.90 9.26
CA PRO A 143 19.30 25.10 9.43
C PRO A 143 20.22 25.79 10.44
N ALA A 144 20.69 25.02 11.42
CA ALA A 144 21.76 25.41 12.34
C ALA A 144 23.10 25.49 11.62
#